data_AF-A0A1T5L215-F1
#
_entry.id   AF-A0A1T5L215-F1
#
_cell.length_a   1.000
_cell.length_b   1.000
_cell.length_c   1.000
_cell.angle_alpha   90.00
_cell.angle_beta   90.00
_cell.angle_gamma   90.00
#
_symmetry.space_group_name_H-M   'P 1'
#
loop_
_entity.id
_entity.type
_entity.pdbx_description
1 polymer ?
#
loop_
_entity_poly.entity_id
_entity_poly.type
_entity_poly.pdbx_seq_one_letter_code
_entity_poly.pdbx_strand_id
1 'polypeptide(L)'
;MEAKKGDWVNVYNVVLKPDERAPQVPEDTKKVPLEMWIKGFIQEDAQIGDMVTIKTIIGREVRGKLVEINPSYKHSFGNTVPEVFQIGLQLKEILFGGEDHE
;
A
#
# COMPACT_ATOMS: atom_id res chain seq x y z
N MET A 1 -9.45 15.38 -3.62
CA MET A 1 -9.81 14.17 -4.39
C MET A 1 -10.08 13.11 -3.35
N GLU A 2 -11.22 12.45 -3.46
CA GLU A 2 -11.73 11.51 -2.46
C GLU A 2 -11.51 10.08 -2.94
N ALA A 3 -10.96 9.23 -2.08
CA ALA A 3 -10.91 7.79 -2.26
C ALA A 3 -12.18 7.17 -1.68
N LYS A 4 -12.73 6.18 -2.37
CA LYS A 4 -13.83 5.35 -1.87
C LYS A 4 -13.31 4.04 -1.31
N LYS A 5 -13.99 3.51 -0.30
CA LYS A 5 -13.68 2.18 0.26
C LYS A 5 -13.52 1.16 -0.87
N GLY A 6 -12.40 0.44 -0.85
CA GLY A 6 -12.04 -0.55 -1.88
C GLY A 6 -11.19 -0.01 -3.02
N ASP A 7 -10.97 1.30 -3.12
CA ASP A 7 -10.05 1.87 -4.11
C ASP A 7 -8.62 1.43 -3.85
N TRP A 8 -7.88 1.22 -4.94
CA TRP A 8 -6.44 0.97 -4.88
C TRP A 8 -5.68 2.27 -4.65
N VAL A 9 -5.03 2.39 -3.51
CA VAL A 9 -4.38 3.63 -3.07
C VAL A 9 -2.92 3.40 -2.71
N ASN A 10 -2.16 4.49 -2.58
CA ASN A 10 -0.83 4.50 -1.99
C ASN A 10 -0.85 5.27 -0.68
N VAL A 11 -0.28 4.71 0.38
CA VAL A 11 -0.08 5.40 1.66
C VAL A 11 1.40 5.57 1.96
N TYR A 12 1.71 6.69 2.60
CA TYR A 12 3.04 7.02 3.10
C TYR A 12 3.09 6.88 4.62
N ASN A 13 4.19 6.36 5.15
CA ASN A 13 4.50 6.45 6.57
C ASN A 13 6.02 6.53 6.82
N VAL A 14 6.39 7.19 7.92
CA VAL A 14 7.74 7.11 8.48
C VAL A 14 7.78 5.90 9.42
N VAL A 15 8.55 4.88 9.05
CA VAL A 15 8.66 3.63 9.80
C VAL A 15 9.63 3.78 10.97
N LEU A 16 10.74 4.49 10.76
CA LEU A 16 11.72 4.82 11.79
C LEU A 16 12.18 6.24 11.58
N LYS A 17 12.16 7.05 12.64
CA LYS A 17 12.80 8.36 12.66
C LYS A 17 14.32 8.20 12.70
N PRO A 18 15.11 9.26 12.40
CA PRO A 18 16.57 9.23 12.48
C PRO A 18 17.11 8.67 13.81
N ASP A 19 16.49 9.03 14.93
CA ASP A 19 16.80 8.60 16.29
C ASP A 19 16.44 7.13 16.59
N GLU A 20 15.60 6.52 15.77
CA GLU A 20 15.17 5.12 15.88
C GLU A 20 15.97 4.20 14.92
N ARG A 21 16.93 4.75 14.17
CA ARG A 21 17.78 3.97 13.25
C ARG A 21 18.76 3.10 14.03
N ALA A 22 19.01 1.91 13.50
CA ALA A 22 19.94 0.98 14.11
C ALA A 22 21.37 1.56 14.15
N PRO A 23 22.13 1.38 15.25
CA PRO A 23 23.43 2.04 15.45
C PRO A 23 24.51 1.63 14.46
N GLN A 24 24.34 0.49 13.77
CA GLN A 24 25.29 -0.04 12.80
C GLN A 24 25.09 0.45 11.35
N VAL A 25 24.04 1.22 11.05
CA VAL A 25 23.89 1.78 9.70
C VAL A 25 24.93 2.90 9.46
N PRO A 26 25.35 3.16 8.20
CA PRO A 26 26.27 4.26 7.90
C PRO A 26 25.80 5.61 8.45
N GLU A 27 26.73 6.50 8.78
CA GLU A 27 26.42 7.79 9.41
C GLU A 27 25.43 8.64 8.60
N ASP A 28 25.53 8.63 7.27
CA ASP A 28 24.60 9.39 6.44
C ASP A 28 23.19 8.78 6.46
N THR A 29 23.08 7.46 6.58
CA THR A 29 21.81 6.74 6.71
C THR A 29 21.16 6.96 8.09
N LYS A 30 21.93 7.25 9.14
CA LYS A 30 21.39 7.58 10.47
C LYS A 30 20.70 8.95 10.48
N LYS A 31 21.15 9.88 9.64
CA LYS A 31 20.66 11.27 9.61
C LYS A 31 19.29 11.42 8.98
N VAL A 32 18.76 10.38 8.33
CA VAL A 32 17.50 10.43 7.58
C VAL A 32 16.52 9.36 8.07
N PRO A 33 15.20 9.62 7.97
CA PRO A 33 14.18 8.64 8.33
C PRO A 33 14.17 7.43 7.39
N LEU A 34 13.64 6.31 7.89
CA LEU A 34 13.19 5.21 7.04
C LEU A 34 11.73 5.46 6.65
N GLU A 35 11.53 5.78 5.38
CA GLU A 35 10.22 6.07 4.81
C GLU A 35 9.67 4.89 4.03
N MET A 36 8.35 4.72 4.05
CA MET A 36 7.66 3.64 3.35
C MET A 36 6.49 4.19 2.57
N TRP A 37 6.39 3.77 1.32
CA TRP A 37 5.19 3.86 0.50
C TRP A 37 4.68 2.45 0.25
N ILE A 38 3.41 2.23 0.48
CA ILE A 38 2.80 0.92 0.29
C ILE A 38 1.40 1.06 -0.29
N LYS A 39 1.09 0.17 -1.22
CA LYS A 39 -0.18 0.16 -1.93
C LYS A 39 -1.11 -0.90 -1.37
N GLY A 40 -2.41 -0.63 -1.46
CA GLY A 40 -3.46 -1.53 -0.99
C GLY A 40 -4.84 -0.94 -1.19
N PHE A 41 -5.85 -1.69 -0.78
CA PHE A 41 -7.25 -1.29 -0.84
C PHE A 41 -7.62 -0.49 0.41
N ILE A 42 -8.12 0.73 0.23
CA ILE A 42 -8.55 1.56 1.36
C ILE A 42 -9.78 0.97 2.06
N GLN A 43 -9.81 1.02 3.39
CA GLN A 43 -10.86 0.38 4.19
C GLN A 43 -12.06 1.30 4.52
N GLU A 44 -11.94 2.59 4.20
CA GLU A 44 -12.94 3.65 4.44
C GLU A 44 -12.84 4.75 3.37
N ASP A 45 -13.86 5.59 3.25
CA ASP A 45 -13.80 6.78 2.39
C ASP A 45 -12.87 7.83 3.02
N ALA A 46 -12.02 8.49 2.22
CA ALA A 46 -11.06 9.46 2.75
C ALA A 46 -10.58 10.48 1.71
N GLN A 47 -10.04 11.61 2.15
CA GLN A 47 -9.38 12.59 1.29
C GLN A 47 -7.87 12.37 1.26
N ILE A 48 -7.23 12.72 0.13
CA ILE A 48 -5.76 12.78 0.08
C ILE A 48 -5.24 13.68 1.20
N GLY A 49 -4.32 13.16 1.99
CA GLY A 49 -3.76 13.80 3.18
C GLY A 49 -4.22 13.17 4.50
N ASP A 50 -5.32 12.42 4.50
CA ASP A 50 -5.87 11.79 5.71
C ASP A 50 -5.05 10.57 6.16
N MET A 51 -5.12 10.25 7.45
CA MET A 51 -4.57 9.02 8.00
C MET A 51 -5.60 7.90 7.87
N VAL A 52 -5.29 6.90 7.05
CA VAL A 52 -6.22 5.83 6.67
C VAL A 52 -5.62 4.46 6.93
N THR A 53 -6.49 3.44 7.01
CA THR A 53 -6.07 2.03 7.00
C THR A 53 -6.29 1.44 5.60
N ILE A 54 -5.30 0.70 5.12
CA ILE A 54 -5.37 -0.06 3.88
C ILE A 54 -5.15 -1.55 4.14
N LYS A 55 -5.74 -2.40 3.29
CA LYS A 55 -5.43 -3.82 3.20
C LYS A 55 -4.59 -4.07 1.95
N THR A 56 -3.36 -4.53 2.13
CA THR A 56 -2.46 -4.88 1.01
C THR A 56 -3.03 -6.05 0.20
N ILE A 57 -2.54 -6.24 -1.03
CA ILE A 57 -2.99 -7.34 -1.91
C ILE A 57 -2.75 -8.74 -1.32
N ILE A 58 -1.82 -8.86 -0.37
CA ILE A 58 -1.53 -10.11 0.36
C ILE A 58 -2.24 -10.20 1.72
N GLY A 59 -3.13 -9.26 2.04
CA GLY A 59 -4.00 -9.32 3.21
C GLY A 59 -3.50 -8.64 4.49
N ARG A 60 -2.32 -8.02 4.49
CA ARG A 60 -1.83 -7.25 5.67
C ARG A 60 -2.57 -5.91 5.79
N GLU A 61 -2.92 -5.52 7.00
CA GLU A 61 -3.41 -4.17 7.30
C GLU A 61 -2.27 -3.21 7.61
N VAL A 62 -2.31 -2.01 7.02
CA VAL A 62 -1.30 -0.97 7.22
C VAL A 62 -1.98 0.38 7.37
N ARG A 63 -1.53 1.17 8.35
CA ARG A 63 -1.98 2.55 8.55
C ARG A 63 -0.95 3.53 8.01
N GLY A 64 -1.41 4.56 7.30
CA GLY A 64 -0.53 5.58 6.73
C GLY A 64 -1.31 6.77 6.18
N LYS A 65 -0.58 7.79 5.74
CA LYS A 65 -1.15 8.98 5.12
C LYS A 65 -1.53 8.67 3.66
N LEU A 66 -2.78 8.88 3.27
CA LEU A 66 -3.22 8.73 1.89
C LEU A 66 -2.52 9.78 1.01
N VAL A 67 -1.73 9.34 0.03
CA VAL A 67 -0.98 10.25 -0.85
C VAL A 67 -1.43 10.19 -2.31
N GLU A 68 -2.00 9.07 -2.75
CA GLU A 68 -2.38 8.89 -4.14
C GLU A 68 -3.49 7.84 -4.29
N ILE A 69 -4.39 8.07 -5.23
CA ILE A 69 -5.48 7.15 -5.61
C ILE A 69 -5.17 6.63 -7.01
N ASN A 70 -5.28 5.32 -7.20
CA ASN A 70 -4.92 4.60 -8.42
C ASN A 70 -3.51 4.97 -8.95
N PRO A 71 -2.46 4.82 -8.10
CA PRO A 71 -1.10 5.28 -8.39
C PRO A 71 -0.46 4.61 -9.62
N SER A 72 -0.11 5.39 -10.63
CA SER A 72 0.51 4.92 -11.89
C SER A 72 1.97 5.38 -12.04
N TYR A 73 2.77 4.65 -12.82
CA TYR A 73 4.14 5.06 -13.14
C TYR A 73 4.13 6.04 -14.32
N LYS A 74 4.65 7.25 -14.10
CA LYS A 74 4.67 8.34 -15.09
C LYS A 74 5.60 8.10 -16.29
N HIS A 75 6.45 7.09 -16.24
CA HIS A 75 7.40 6.74 -17.31
C HIS A 75 6.80 5.80 -18.37
N SER A 76 5.63 6.15 -18.93
CA SER A 76 4.98 5.43 -20.05
C SER A 76 4.45 4.01 -19.78
N PHE A 77 4.06 3.67 -18.55
CA PHE A 77 3.43 2.37 -18.25
C PHE A 77 1.89 2.40 -18.31
N GLY A 78 1.30 3.51 -18.75
CA GLY A 78 -0.16 3.71 -18.79
C GLY A 78 -0.78 4.03 -17.43
N ASN A 79 -2.11 4.11 -17.42
CA ASN A 79 -2.89 4.35 -16.21
C ASN A 79 -3.11 3.05 -15.44
N THR A 80 -3.31 3.16 -14.14
CA THR A 80 -3.72 2.03 -13.30
C THR A 80 -5.07 1.50 -13.76
N VAL A 81 -5.19 0.18 -13.89
CA VAL A 81 -6.44 -0.52 -14.23
C VAL A 81 -6.89 -1.31 -12.99
N PRO A 82 -7.77 -0.75 -12.14
CA PRO A 82 -8.12 -1.33 -10.84
C PRO A 82 -8.73 -2.74 -10.94
N GLU A 83 -9.44 -3.03 -12.02
CA GLU A 83 -10.12 -4.30 -12.28
C GLU A 83 -9.14 -5.48 -12.32
N VAL A 84 -7.90 -5.26 -12.76
CA VAL A 84 -6.86 -6.30 -12.83
C VAL A 84 -6.53 -6.84 -11.43
N PHE A 85 -6.58 -6.01 -10.39
CA PHE A 85 -6.34 -6.47 -9.03
C PHE A 85 -7.45 -7.41 -8.55
N GLN A 86 -8.72 -7.09 -8.85
CA GLN A 86 -9.87 -7.92 -8.47
C GLN A 86 -9.84 -9.27 -9.18
N ILE A 87 -9.56 -9.27 -10.49
CA ILE A 87 -9.40 -10.50 -11.28
C ILE A 87 -8.28 -11.36 -10.69
N GLY A 88 -7.15 -10.77 -10.30
CA GLY A 88 -6.04 -11.48 -9.69
C GLY A 88 -6.38 -12.13 -8.35
N LEU A 89 -7.14 -11.44 -7.49
CA LEU A 89 -7.61 -11.98 -6.21
C LEU A 89 -8.59 -13.15 -6.42
N GLN A 90 -9.56 -12.98 -7.32
CA GLN A 90 -10.53 -14.03 -7.67
C GLN A 90 -9.84 -15.26 -8.26
N LEU A 91 -8.91 -15.08 -9.20
CA LEU A 91 -8.16 -16.19 -9.78
C LEU A 91 -7.34 -16.93 -8.73
N LYS A 92 -6.76 -16.21 -7.75
CA LYS A 92 -6.02 -16.84 -6.66
C LYS A 92 -6.94 -17.72 -5.80
N GLU A 93 -8.16 -17.26 -5.50
CA GLU A 93 -9.16 -18.06 -4.78
C GLU A 93 -9.60 -19.28 -5.60
N ILE A 94 -9.85 -19.13 -6.90
CA ILE A 94 -10.25 -20.25 -7.78
C ILE A 94 -9.14 -21.31 -7.88
N LEU A 95 -7.88 -20.88 -8.04
CA LEU A 95 -6.76 -21.78 -8.32
C LEU A 95 -6.13 -22.37 -7.05
N PHE A 96 -6.21 -21.68 -5.91
CA PHE A 96 -5.51 -22.04 -4.67
C PHE A 96 -6.39 -22.01 -3.43
N GLY A 97 -7.66 -21.62 -3.53
CA GLY A 97 -8.62 -21.48 -2.43
C GLY A 97 -9.71 -22.55 -2.41
N GLY A 98 -9.47 -23.71 -3.03
CA GLY A 98 -10.38 -24.86 -2.93
C GLY A 98 -10.49 -25.34 -1.48
N GLU A 99 -11.71 -25.33 -0.96
CA GLU A 99 -12.11 -26.21 0.16
C GLU A 99 -11.83 -27.67 -0.24
N ASP A 100 -11.37 -28.50 0.71
CA ASP A 100 -11.19 -29.96 0.64
C ASP A 100 -9.84 -30.56 0.16
N HIS A 101 -8.71 -30.22 0.81
CA HIS A 101 -7.51 -31.08 0.80
C HIS A 101 -6.79 -31.14 2.17
N GLU A 102 -7.53 -31.42 3.25
CA GLU A 102 -7.01 -32.15 4.42
C GLU A 102 -7.46 -33.62 4.35
#